data_AF-A0A0F9C5H4-F1
#
_entry.id   AF-A0A0F9C5H4-F1
#
_cell.length_a   1.000
_cell.length_b   1.000
_cell.length_c   1.000
_cell.angle_alpha   90.00
_cell.angle_beta   90.00
_cell.angle_gamma   90.00
#
_symmetry.space_group_name_H-M   'P 1'
#
loop_
_entity.id
_entity.type
_entity.pdbx_description
1 polymer ?
#
loop_
_entity_poly.entity_id
_entity_poly.type
_entity_poly.pdbx_seq_one_letter_code
_entity_poly.pdbx_strand_id
1 'polypeptide(L)'
;IIYDVLLILMFLLDLLVIFIIISLEVENPRDEEGNFIGLTLKKYGRIVLIGISYGLILITLNLMNAAALNLSGATQFAGIIGGIFLAMLSVAWIWTLSIIIWIALVIWDDGKIVKEIRARLEEMENVV
;
A
#
# COMPACT_ATOMS: atom_id res chain seq x y z
N ILE A 1 -20.48 13.14 18.31
CA ILE A 1 -21.22 11.87 18.07
C ILE A 1 -21.02 11.36 16.65
N ILE A 2 -21.54 12.03 15.60
CA ILE A 2 -21.40 11.53 14.21
C ILE A 2 -19.93 11.39 13.78
N TYR A 3 -19.12 12.43 14.05
CA TYR A 3 -17.68 12.40 13.77
C TYR A 3 -16.95 11.29 14.53
N ASP A 4 -17.31 11.04 15.78
CA ASP A 4 -16.68 10.01 16.62
C ASP A 4 -17.02 8.59 16.11
N VAL A 5 -18.28 8.36 15.73
CA VAL A 5 -18.73 7.08 15.14
C VAL A 5 -18.04 6.84 13.80
N LEU A 6 -17.98 7.85 12.93
CA LEU A 6 -17.25 7.76 11.66
C LEU A 6 -15.76 7.50 11.90
N LEU A 7 -15.15 8.12 12.91
CA LEU A 7 -13.74 7.94 13.22
C LEU A 7 -13.44 6.51 13.67
N ILE A 8 -14.29 5.94 14.52
CA ILE A 8 -14.16 4.53 14.94
C ILE A 8 -14.32 3.59 13.73
N LEU A 9 -15.30 3.84 12.87
CA LEU A 9 -15.50 3.03 11.66
C LEU A 9 -14.31 3.10 10.70
N MET A 10 -13.79 4.30 10.45
CA MET A 10 -12.60 4.50 9.61
C MET A 10 -11.36 3.84 10.21
N PHE A 11 -11.17 3.95 11.52
CA PHE A 11 -10.06 3.30 12.21
C PHE A 11 -10.14 1.77 12.12
N LEU A 12 -11.32 1.18 12.29
CA LEU A 12 -11.52 -0.26 12.10
C LEU A 12 -11.28 -0.69 10.65
N LEU A 13 -11.67 0.14 9.68
CA LEU A 13 -11.40 -0.10 8.27
C LEU A 13 -9.90 -0.05 7.97
N ASP A 14 -9.16 0.92 8.53
CA ASP A 14 -7.70 1.00 8.41
C ASP A 14 -7.04 -0.29 8.93
N LEU A 15 -7.44 -0.75 10.12
CA LEU A 15 -6.93 -1.99 10.71
C LEU A 15 -7.22 -3.21 9.83
N LEU A 16 -8.44 -3.30 9.27
CA LEU A 16 -8.83 -4.39 8.38
C LEU A 16 -7.98 -4.40 7.10
N VAL A 17 -7.78 -3.24 6.48
CA VAL A 17 -6.96 -3.12 5.26
C VAL A 17 -5.51 -3.47 5.55
N ILE A 18 -4.94 -2.97 6.65
CA ILE A 18 -3.58 -3.31 7.09
C ILE A 18 -3.44 -4.82 7.33
N PHE A 19 -4.42 -5.44 8.00
CA PHE A 19 -4.44 -6.88 8.22
C PHE A 19 -4.41 -7.66 6.90
N ILE A 20 -5.23 -7.26 5.93
CA ILE A 20 -5.24 -7.90 4.60
C ILE A 20 -3.87 -7.72 3.91
N ILE A 21 -3.28 -6.53 3.95
CA ILE A 21 -1.95 -6.26 3.36
C ILE A 21 -0.87 -7.17 3.96
N ILE A 22 -0.89 -7.38 5.27
CA ILE A 22 0.09 -8.24 5.97
C ILE A 22 -0.15 -9.72 5.64
N SER A 23 -1.41 -10.12 5.42
CA SER A 23 -1.76 -11.51 5.08
C SER A 23 -1.39 -11.92 3.64
N LEU A 24 -1.21 -10.95 2.74
CA LEU A 24 -0.91 -11.21 1.34
C LEU A 24 0.60 -11.43 1.12
N GLU A 25 0.90 -12.38 0.25
CA GLU A 25 2.27 -12.74 -0.14
C GLU A 25 3.02 -11.53 -0.73
N VAL A 26 4.29 -11.38 -0.34
CA VAL A 26 5.16 -10.26 -0.72
C VAL A 26 5.84 -10.50 -2.06
N GLU A 27 6.11 -11.77 -2.36
CA GLU A 27 6.94 -12.19 -3.47
C GLU A 27 6.18 -13.16 -4.37
N ASN A 28 6.66 -13.27 -5.61
CA ASN A 28 6.18 -14.29 -6.53
C ASN A 28 6.76 -15.65 -6.12
N PRO A 29 6.02 -16.75 -6.30
CA PRO A 29 6.49 -18.09 -5.99
C PRO A 29 7.74 -18.43 -6.80
N ARG A 30 8.73 -18.97 -6.09
CA ARG A 30 9.99 -19.50 -6.63
C ARG A 30 10.09 -20.99 -6.27
N ASP A 31 10.78 -21.76 -7.10
CA ASP A 31 11.05 -23.17 -6.82
C ASP A 31 12.14 -23.33 -5.74
N GLU A 32 12.41 -24.58 -5.36
CA GLU A 32 13.43 -24.91 -4.35
C GLU A 32 14.86 -24.51 -4.77
N GLU A 33 15.06 -24.28 -6.07
CA GLU A 33 16.32 -23.86 -6.69
C GLU A 33 16.40 -22.33 -6.86
N GLY A 34 15.34 -21.60 -6.49
CA GLY A 34 15.22 -20.16 -6.58
C GLY A 34 14.75 -19.62 -7.93
N ASN A 35 14.40 -20.49 -8.88
CA ASN A 35 13.85 -20.09 -10.17
C ASN A 35 12.40 -19.63 -10.01
N PHE A 36 12.01 -18.61 -10.77
CA PHE A 36 10.65 -18.09 -10.73
C PHE A 36 9.66 -19.07 -11.36
N ILE A 37 8.57 -19.37 -10.65
CA ILE A 37 7.52 -20.30 -11.12
C ILE A 37 6.40 -19.53 -11.83
N GLY A 38 6.03 -18.34 -11.34
CA GLY A 38 4.91 -17.60 -11.92
C GLY A 38 4.54 -16.32 -11.18
N LEU A 39 3.68 -15.52 -11.80
CA LEU A 39 3.12 -14.31 -11.20
C LEU A 39 1.93 -14.64 -10.32
N THR A 40 1.87 -14.05 -9.12
CA THR A 40 0.74 -14.22 -8.22
C THR A 40 -0.09 -12.95 -8.13
N LEU A 41 -1.40 -13.04 -8.44
CA LEU A 41 -2.33 -11.92 -8.32
C LEU A 41 -2.40 -11.33 -6.90
N LYS A 42 -2.16 -12.15 -5.88
CA LYS A 42 -2.08 -11.73 -4.47
C LYS A 42 -1.02 -10.64 -4.23
N LYS A 43 0.17 -10.76 -4.86
CA LYS A 43 1.25 -9.78 -4.76
C LYS A 43 0.79 -8.41 -5.28
N TYR A 44 0.15 -8.39 -6.45
CA TYR A 44 -0.37 -7.14 -7.03
C TYR A 44 -1.58 -6.58 -6.29
N GLY A 45 -2.46 -7.46 -5.77
CA GLY A 45 -3.54 -7.06 -4.87
C GLY A 45 -3.01 -6.34 -3.62
N ARG A 46 -1.90 -6.82 -3.05
CA ARG A 46 -1.22 -6.19 -1.92
C ARG A 46 -0.72 -4.79 -2.26
N ILE A 47 -0.09 -4.63 -3.42
CA ILE A 47 0.40 -3.33 -3.92
C ILE A 47 -0.75 -2.32 -4.02
N VAL A 48 -1.87 -2.73 -4.61
CA VAL A 48 -3.07 -1.89 -4.72
C VAL A 48 -3.60 -1.51 -3.35
N LEU A 49 -3.68 -2.47 -2.42
CA LEU A 49 -4.16 -2.23 -1.06
C LEU A 49 -3.24 -1.28 -0.28
N ILE A 50 -1.92 -1.32 -0.47
CA ILE A 50 -0.99 -0.34 0.13
C ILE A 50 -1.34 1.08 -0.35
N GLY A 51 -1.63 1.27 -1.63
CA GLY A 51 -2.07 2.55 -2.17
C GLY A 51 -3.40 3.03 -1.57
N ILE A 52 -4.38 2.11 -1.46
CA ILE A 52 -5.69 2.41 -0.84
C ILE A 52 -5.51 2.77 0.65
N SER A 53 -4.70 2.01 1.38
CA SER A 53 -4.42 2.23 2.81
C SER A 53 -3.84 3.61 3.07
N TYR A 54 -2.93 4.07 2.22
CA TYR A 54 -2.38 5.42 2.33
C TYR A 54 -3.47 6.50 2.23
N GLY A 55 -4.39 6.36 1.27
CA GLY A 55 -5.54 7.28 1.13
C GLY A 55 -6.49 7.24 2.34
N LEU A 56 -6.78 6.04 2.86
CA LEU A 56 -7.65 5.87 4.02
C LEU A 56 -7.06 6.53 5.28
N ILE A 57 -5.75 6.34 5.53
CA ILE A 57 -5.06 6.98 6.67
C ILE A 57 -5.16 8.51 6.61
N LEU A 58 -5.03 9.11 5.41
CA LEU A 58 -5.21 10.56 5.25
C LEU A 58 -6.63 11.01 5.57
N ILE A 59 -7.64 10.23 5.17
CA ILE A 59 -9.05 10.51 5.50
C ILE A 59 -9.25 10.41 7.01
N THR A 60 -8.72 9.38 7.66
CA THR A 60 -8.79 9.19 9.11
C THR A 60 -8.16 10.37 9.86
N LEU A 61 -6.97 10.82 9.44
CA LEU A 61 -6.30 11.98 10.05
C LEU A 61 -7.09 13.29 9.85
N ASN A 62 -7.66 13.49 8.66
CA ASN A 62 -8.52 14.66 8.41
C ASN A 62 -9.77 14.63 9.29
N LEU A 63 -10.36 13.44 9.47
CA LEU A 63 -11.53 13.24 10.31
C LEU A 63 -11.21 13.44 11.80
N MET A 64 -10.03 13.00 12.26
CA MET A 64 -9.53 13.30 13.61
C MET A 64 -9.38 14.80 13.83
N ASN A 65 -8.83 15.53 12.84
CA ASN A 65 -8.71 16.98 12.92
C ASN A 65 -10.10 17.65 13.00
N ALA A 66 -11.04 17.24 12.13
CA ALA A 66 -12.40 17.75 12.16
C ALA A 66 -13.12 17.45 13.48
N ALA A 67 -12.96 16.25 14.03
CA ALA A 67 -13.54 15.88 15.33
C ALA A 67 -12.94 16.72 16.47
N ALA A 68 -11.62 16.93 16.47
CA ALA A 68 -10.92 17.70 17.50
C ALA A 68 -11.31 19.19 17.49
N LEU A 69 -11.55 19.78 16.31
CA LEU A 69 -12.03 21.17 16.18
C LEU A 69 -13.45 21.37 16.74
N ASN A 70 -14.27 20.33 16.73
CA ASN A 70 -15.65 20.37 17.23
C ASN A 70 -15.78 20.03 18.73
N LEU A 71 -14.67 19.69 19.41
CA LEU A 71 -14.63 19.42 20.85
C LEU A 71 -13.92 20.58 21.57
N SER A 72 -14.67 21.34 22.37
CA SER A 72 -14.20 22.60 23.01
C SER A 72 -12.98 22.45 23.92
N GLY A 73 -12.67 21.24 24.41
CA GLY A 73 -11.49 20.93 25.22
C GLY A 73 -10.28 20.36 24.46
N ALA A 74 -10.41 20.11 23.15
CA ALA A 74 -9.39 19.44 22.34
C ALA A 74 -8.68 20.39 21.35
N THR A 75 -8.82 21.70 21.48
CA THR A 75 -8.26 22.69 20.53
C THR A 75 -6.74 22.63 20.39
N GLN A 76 -6.00 22.33 21.47
CA GLN A 76 -4.55 22.06 21.38
C GLN A 76 -4.25 20.76 20.62
N PHE A 77 -5.08 19.73 20.83
CA PHE A 77 -5.00 18.45 20.12
C PHE A 77 -5.33 18.61 18.63
N ALA A 78 -6.31 19.45 18.29
CA ALA A 78 -6.64 19.83 16.91
C ALA A 78 -5.45 20.52 16.22
N GLY A 79 -4.73 21.40 16.93
CA GLY A 79 -3.52 22.02 16.41
C GLY A 79 -2.41 21.01 16.07
N ILE A 80 -2.17 20.03 16.94
CA ILE A 80 -1.16 18.98 16.72
C ILE A 80 -1.58 18.04 15.59
N ILE A 81 -2.81 17.51 15.63
CA ILE A 81 -3.32 16.58 14.61
C ILE A 81 -3.45 17.28 13.24
N GLY A 82 -3.96 18.52 13.21
CA GLY A 82 -4.00 19.33 12.00
C GLY A 82 -2.60 19.64 11.44
N GLY A 83 -1.63 19.90 12.31
CA GLY A 83 -0.23 20.07 11.93
C GLY A 83 0.39 18.81 11.34
N ILE A 84 0.15 17.65 11.95
CA ILE A 84 0.58 16.34 11.42
C ILE A 84 -0.09 16.07 10.07
N PHE A 85 -1.39 16.32 9.95
CA PHE A 85 -2.12 16.16 8.69
C PHE A 85 -1.54 17.04 7.58
N LEU A 86 -1.30 18.33 7.85
CA LEU A 86 -0.68 19.24 6.89
C LEU A 86 0.75 18.85 6.53
N ALA A 87 1.55 18.36 7.49
CA ALA A 87 2.89 17.86 7.23
C ALA A 87 2.87 16.58 6.38
N MET A 88 1.94 15.65 6.65
CA MET A 88 1.77 14.45 5.84
C MET A 88 1.28 14.80 4.43
N LEU A 89 0.39 15.77 4.31
CA LEU A 89 -0.13 16.24 3.01
C LEU A 89 0.95 16.99 2.21
N SER A 90 1.81 17.77 2.85
CA SER A 90 2.91 18.47 2.18
C SER A 90 4.01 17.52 1.67
N VAL A 91 4.18 16.38 2.35
CA VAL A 91 5.11 15.31 1.96
C VAL A 91 4.40 14.22 1.12
N ALA A 92 3.08 14.31 0.92
CA ALA A 92 2.29 13.26 0.28
C ALA A 92 2.71 12.96 -1.16
N TRP A 93 3.20 13.97 -1.89
CA TRP A 93 3.70 13.79 -3.24
C TRP A 93 5.01 12.99 -3.26
N ILE A 94 5.88 13.14 -2.26
CA ILE A 94 7.13 12.36 -2.12
C ILE A 94 6.78 10.89 -1.87
N TRP A 95 5.82 10.64 -0.98
CA TRP A 95 5.33 9.29 -0.71
C TRP A 95 4.69 8.65 -1.93
N THR A 96 3.83 9.40 -2.64
CA THR A 96 3.21 8.95 -3.89
C THR A 96 4.26 8.59 -4.94
N LEU A 97 5.27 9.44 -5.14
CA LEU A 97 6.37 9.16 -6.07
C LEU A 97 7.16 7.91 -5.65
N SER A 98 7.43 7.75 -4.35
CA SER A 98 8.15 6.58 -3.83
C SER A 98 7.39 5.28 -4.10
N ILE A 99 6.07 5.28 -3.91
CA ILE A 99 5.20 4.15 -4.24
C ILE A 99 5.21 3.88 -5.75
N ILE A 100 5.09 4.91 -6.59
CA ILE A 100 5.10 4.75 -8.06
C ILE A 100 6.44 4.17 -8.53
N ILE A 101 7.57 4.69 -8.04
CA ILE A 101 8.91 4.18 -8.37
C ILE A 101 9.04 2.73 -7.93
N TRP A 102 8.62 2.41 -6.71
CA TRP A 102 8.66 1.04 -6.20
C TRP A 102 7.81 0.08 -7.05
N ILE A 103 6.59 0.47 -7.43
CA ILE A 103 5.73 -0.32 -8.32
C ILE A 103 6.40 -0.53 -9.68
N ALA A 104 7.00 0.52 -10.24
CA ALA A 104 7.72 0.43 -11.52
C ALA A 104 8.90 -0.53 -11.44
N LEU A 105 9.66 -0.52 -10.35
CA LEU A 105 10.77 -1.46 -10.11
C LEU A 105 10.27 -2.90 -10.00
N VAL A 106 9.18 -3.13 -9.28
CA VAL A 106 8.58 -4.47 -9.12
C VAL A 106 8.09 -5.01 -10.47
N ILE A 107 7.41 -4.19 -11.27
CA ILE A 107 6.93 -4.58 -12.61
C ILE A 107 8.11 -4.83 -13.56
N TRP A 108 9.15 -3.99 -13.49
CA TRP A 108 10.35 -4.18 -14.31
C TRP A 108 11.02 -5.52 -14.01
N ASP A 109 11.26 -5.81 -12.73
CA ASP A 109 11.93 -7.04 -12.30
C ASP A 109 11.15 -8.28 -12.75
N ASP A 110 9.83 -8.28 -12.52
CA ASP A 110 8.94 -9.35 -12.99
C ASP A 110 8.96 -9.50 -14.52
N GLY A 111 9.02 -8.39 -15.28
CA GLY A 111 9.09 -8.41 -16.74
C GLY A 111 10.42 -8.94 -17.30
N LYS A 112 11.54 -8.72 -16.60
CA LYS A 112 12.84 -9.32 -16.96
C LYS A 112 12.81 -10.83 -16.76
N ILE A 113 12.27 -11.28 -15.63
CA ILE A 113 12.18 -12.70 -15.28
C ILE A 113 11.34 -13.47 -16.29
N VAL A 114 10.18 -12.93 -16.69
CA VAL A 114 9.32 -13.57 -17.70
C VAL A 114 10.03 -13.71 -19.06
N LYS A 115 10.84 -12.72 -19.45
CA LYS A 115 11.63 -12.80 -20.70
C LYS A 115 12.73 -13.86 -20.60
N GLU A 116 13.40 -13.96 -19.45
CA GLU A 116 14.45 -14.96 -19.24
C GLU A 116 13.88 -16.38 -19.28
N ILE A 117 12.72 -16.61 -18.68
CA ILE A 117 12.05 -17.92 -18.71
C ILE A 117 11.65 -18.31 -20.13
N ARG A 118 11.06 -17.37 -20.89
CA ARG A 118 10.71 -17.64 -22.29
C ARG A 118 11.94 -18.02 -23.11
N ALA A 119 13.06 -17.30 -22.94
CA ALA A 119 14.30 -17.60 -23.65
C ALA A 119 14.83 -19.01 -23.32
N ARG A 120 14.82 -19.42 -22.03
CA ARG A 120 15.24 -20.77 -21.63
C ARG A 120 14.31 -21.88 -22.14
N LEU A 121 13.00 -21.62 -22.21
CA LEU A 121 12.05 -22.57 -22.80
C LEU A 121 12.28 -22.77 -24.29
N GLU A 122 12.52 -21.67 -25.04
CA GLU A 122 12.86 -21.73 -26.47
C GLU A 122 14.19 -22.48 -26.71
N GLU A 123 15.19 -22.31 -25.85
CA GLU A 123 16.44 -23.09 -25.92
C GLU A 123 16.20 -24.59 -25.71
N MET A 124 15.38 -24.98 -24.74
CA MET A 124 15.07 -26.39 -24.48
C MET A 124 14.25 -27.02 -25.62
N GLU A 125 13.33 -26.27 -26.23
CA GLU A 125 12.53 -26.75 -27.37
C GLU A 125 13.39 -26.94 -28.63
N ASN A 126 14.46 -26.15 -28.82
CA ASN A 126 15.38 -26.30 -29.94
C ASN A 126 16.42 -27.43 -29.76
N VAL A 127 16.55 -28.00 -28.56
CA VAL A 127 17.51 -29.07 -28.24
C VAL A 127 16.90 -30.48 -28.35
N VAL A 128 15.56 -30.58 -28.41
CA VAL A 128 14.80 -31.84 -28.57
C VAL A 128 14.46 -32.07 -30.04
#